data_AF-A0A9E4FKN5-F1
#
_entry.id   AF-A0A9E4FKN5-F1
#
_cell.length_a   1.000
_cell.length_b   1.000
_cell.length_c   1.000
_cell.angle_alpha   90.00
_cell.angle_beta   90.00
_cell.angle_gamma   90.00
#
_symmetry.space_group_name_H-M   'P 1'
#
loop_
_entity.id
_entity.type
_entity.pdbx_description
1 polymer ?
#
loop_
_entity_poly.entity_id
_entity_poly.type
_entity_poly.pdbx_seq_one_letter_code
_entity_poly.pdbx_strand_id
1 'polypeptide(L)'
;AHGASQGGGLTLITTALRSEIKGGASACPFLCAFPDSPNMALTYPYNELNCYLRAYPDRREQVLTVLSYFDAVNFASRIRCPMSIGIPLEDTICPPETQYAAYRNLAGPKEVWLIPNAAHGTPAEYLDMEVAWLQKLMGLDTAD
;
A
#
# COMPACT_ATOMS: atom_id res chain seq x y z
N ALA A 1 10.04 0.60 8.45
CA ALA A 1 8.84 1.47 8.41
C ALA A 1 7.60 0.60 8.37
N HIS A 2 6.49 1.02 8.97
CA HIS A 2 5.26 0.24 9.00
C HIS A 2 4.05 1.17 8.98
N GLY A 3 2.98 0.72 8.32
CA GLY A 3 1.66 1.32 8.45
C GLY A 3 0.60 0.56 7.66
N ALA A 4 -0.66 0.88 7.95
CA ALA A 4 -1.85 0.32 7.30
C ALA A 4 -2.63 1.39 6.52
N SER A 5 -3.33 1.00 5.45
CA SER A 5 -4.16 1.90 4.63
C SER A 5 -3.34 3.11 4.13
N GLN A 6 -3.71 4.34 4.47
CA GLN A 6 -2.90 5.54 4.18
C GLN A 6 -1.46 5.42 4.71
N GLY A 7 -1.28 4.85 5.89
CA GLY A 7 0.04 4.56 6.46
C GLY A 7 0.83 3.52 5.65
N GLY A 8 0.14 2.58 4.99
CA GLY A 8 0.77 1.61 4.08
C GLY A 8 1.31 2.28 2.81
N GLY A 9 0.49 3.12 2.18
CA GLY A 9 0.93 3.96 1.05
C GLY A 9 2.13 4.85 1.42
N LEU A 10 2.06 5.53 2.57
CA LEU A 10 3.17 6.34 3.08
C LEU A 10 4.40 5.49 3.42
N THR A 11 4.24 4.26 3.89
CA THR A 11 5.36 3.34 4.13
C THR A 11 6.11 3.04 2.84
N LEU A 12 5.40 2.76 1.74
CA LEU A 12 6.01 2.55 0.42
C LEU A 12 6.75 3.81 -0.06
N ILE A 13 6.09 4.97 -0.02
CA ILE A 13 6.66 6.24 -0.51
C ILE A 13 7.91 6.62 0.31
N THR A 14 7.81 6.59 1.64
CA THR A 14 8.93 6.97 2.52
C THR A 14 10.11 6.01 2.38
N THR A 15 9.85 4.70 2.29
CA THR A 15 10.91 3.69 2.09
C THR A 15 11.62 3.86 0.75
N ALA A 16 10.90 4.25 -0.30
CA ALA A 16 11.49 4.55 -1.60
C ALA A 16 12.37 5.82 -1.60
N LEU A 17 12.09 6.77 -0.72
CA LEU A 17 12.75 8.07 -0.66
C LEU A 17 13.88 8.15 0.36
N ARG A 18 13.95 7.23 1.32
CA ARG A 18 14.89 7.27 2.46
C ARG A 18 15.74 6.02 2.54
N SER A 19 17.01 6.13 2.16
CA SER A 19 17.99 5.04 2.20
C SER A 19 18.33 4.54 3.61
N GLU A 20 17.97 5.30 4.63
CA GLU A 20 18.15 4.93 6.03
C GLU A 20 17.18 3.81 6.45
N ILE A 21 16.04 3.67 5.77
CA ILE A 21 15.06 2.62 6.05
C ILE A 21 15.63 1.27 5.60
N LYS A 22 15.68 0.31 6.52
CA LYS A 22 16.27 -1.03 6.31
C LYS A 22 15.26 -2.11 5.94
N GLY A 23 13.97 -1.76 5.94
CA GLY A 23 12.86 -2.57 5.46
C GLY A 23 11.55 -2.10 6.06
N GLY A 24 10.45 -2.74 5.66
CA GLY A 24 9.13 -2.35 6.15
C GLY A 24 7.99 -3.27 5.78
N ALA A 25 6.87 -3.06 6.47
CA ALA A 25 5.63 -3.81 6.25
C ALA A 25 4.50 -2.84 5.91
N SER A 26 3.76 -3.14 4.85
CA SER A 26 2.69 -2.29 4.34
C SER A 26 1.39 -3.08 4.29
N ALA A 27 0.52 -2.83 5.25
CA ALA A 27 -0.80 -3.45 5.32
C ALA A 27 -1.84 -2.66 4.49
N CYS A 28 -2.67 -3.37 3.72
CA CYS A 28 -3.77 -2.84 2.93
C CYS A 28 -3.51 -1.46 2.26
N PRO A 29 -2.39 -1.27 1.51
CA PRO A 29 -1.92 0.06 1.17
C PRO A 29 -2.90 0.86 0.30
N PHE A 30 -3.28 2.03 0.82
CA PHE A 30 -3.96 3.09 0.10
C PHE A 30 -2.96 3.90 -0.75
N LEU A 31 -3.45 4.87 -1.55
CA LEU A 31 -2.66 5.73 -2.44
C LEU A 31 -1.96 4.95 -3.57
N CYS A 32 -2.57 3.85 -4.02
CA CYS A 32 -2.03 2.96 -5.04
C CYS A 32 -2.92 2.95 -6.29
N ALA A 33 -2.30 2.98 -7.47
CA ALA A 33 -2.96 2.82 -8.76
C ALA A 33 -4.12 3.81 -8.99
N PHE A 34 -3.84 5.10 -8.78
CA PHE A 34 -4.82 6.19 -8.94
C PHE A 34 -5.56 6.23 -10.31
N PRO A 35 -4.98 5.80 -11.43
CA PRO A 35 -5.72 5.73 -12.70
C PRO A 35 -6.96 4.83 -12.64
N ASP A 36 -6.91 3.77 -11.83
CA ASP A 36 -7.92 2.71 -11.77
C ASP A 36 -8.72 2.72 -10.47
N SER A 37 -8.08 3.07 -9.35
CA SER A 37 -8.65 2.96 -8.01
C SER A 37 -9.99 3.67 -7.79
N PRO A 38 -10.28 4.88 -8.35
CA PRO A 38 -11.58 5.53 -8.17
C PRO A 38 -12.72 4.84 -8.93
N ASN A 39 -12.41 4.04 -9.94
CA ASN A 39 -13.42 3.24 -10.67
C ASN A 39 -13.72 1.93 -9.95
N MET A 40 -12.78 1.41 -9.14
CA MET A 40 -12.89 0.15 -8.41
C MET A 40 -13.47 0.36 -7.00
N ALA A 41 -12.97 1.36 -6.27
CA ALA A 41 -13.46 1.73 -4.94
C ALA A 41 -14.39 2.93 -5.02
N LEU A 42 -15.70 2.65 -5.10
CA LEU A 42 -16.74 3.68 -5.04
C LEU A 42 -17.02 4.17 -3.60
N THR A 43 -16.17 3.77 -2.65
CA THR A 43 -16.25 4.13 -1.24
C THR A 43 -15.26 5.27 -0.92
N TYR A 44 -15.39 5.86 0.26
CA TYR A 44 -14.41 6.84 0.74
C TYR A 44 -13.15 6.13 1.24
N PRO A 45 -11.94 6.70 1.03
CA PRO A 45 -11.70 8.05 0.51
C PRO A 45 -11.50 8.19 -1.01
N TYR A 46 -11.34 7.11 -1.79
CA TYR A 46 -11.15 7.25 -3.26
C TYR A 46 -12.32 7.97 -3.96
N ASN A 47 -13.55 7.82 -3.46
CA ASN A 47 -14.72 8.50 -4.00
C ASN A 47 -14.67 10.03 -3.86
N GLU A 48 -13.78 10.61 -3.04
CA GLU A 48 -13.54 12.06 -3.03
C GLU A 48 -13.06 12.57 -4.39
N LEU A 49 -12.26 11.77 -5.11
CA LEU A 49 -11.80 12.10 -6.47
C LEU A 49 -12.97 12.11 -7.44
N ASN A 50 -13.89 11.15 -7.33
CA ASN A 50 -15.11 11.12 -8.14
C ASN A 50 -16.03 12.30 -7.81
N CYS A 51 -16.16 12.67 -6.53
CA CYS A 51 -16.88 13.88 -6.11
C CYS A 51 -16.29 15.14 -6.76
N TYR A 52 -14.97 15.30 -6.71
CA TYR A 52 -14.27 16.43 -7.32
C TYR A 52 -14.46 16.47 -8.85
N LEU A 53 -14.29 15.33 -9.52
CA LEU A 53 -14.39 15.23 -10.98
C LEU A 53 -15.83 15.34 -11.49
N ARG A 54 -16.85 15.08 -10.67
CA ARG A 54 -18.25 15.42 -11.02
C ARG A 54 -18.48 16.93 -11.07
N ALA A 55 -17.84 17.69 -10.18
CA ALA A 55 -17.93 19.15 -10.18
C ALA A 55 -17.01 19.79 -11.24
N TYR A 56 -15.88 19.14 -11.56
CA TYR A 56 -14.85 19.66 -12.46
C TYR A 56 -14.36 18.59 -13.46
N PRO A 57 -15.20 18.12 -14.39
CA PRO A 57 -14.88 17.00 -15.27
C PRO A 57 -13.67 17.27 -16.18
N ASP A 58 -13.51 18.50 -16.66
CA ASP A 58 -12.41 18.90 -17.54
C ASP A 58 -11.03 18.84 -16.87
N ARG A 59 -10.98 18.68 -15.54
CA ARG A 59 -9.73 18.61 -14.77
C ARG A 59 -9.18 17.19 -14.63
N ARG A 60 -9.80 16.17 -15.22
CA ARG A 60 -9.41 14.76 -15.05
C ARG A 60 -7.92 14.52 -15.32
N GLU A 61 -7.42 15.00 -16.46
CA GLU A 61 -6.01 14.81 -16.85
C GLU A 61 -5.06 15.51 -15.86
N GLN A 62 -5.39 16.73 -15.45
CA GLN A 62 -4.62 17.48 -14.46
C GLN A 62 -4.58 16.75 -13.11
N VAL A 63 -5.72 16.26 -12.64
CA VAL A 63 -5.83 15.51 -11.38
C VAL A 63 -4.97 14.25 -11.43
N LEU A 64 -5.11 13.43 -12.48
CA LEU A 64 -4.30 12.21 -12.63
C LEU A 64 -2.80 12.51 -12.75
N THR A 65 -2.43 13.59 -13.43
CA THR A 65 -1.04 14.05 -13.51
C THR A 65 -0.50 14.37 -12.11
N VAL A 66 -1.23 15.14 -11.30
CA VAL A 66 -0.82 15.45 -9.92
C VAL A 66 -0.75 14.19 -9.07
N LEU A 67 -1.76 13.33 -9.11
CA LEU A 67 -1.81 12.09 -8.34
C LEU A 67 -0.69 11.13 -8.70
N SER A 68 -0.19 11.13 -9.95
CA SER A 68 0.94 10.29 -10.36
C SER A 68 2.23 10.57 -9.55
N TYR A 69 2.41 11.78 -9.03
CA TYR A 69 3.53 12.13 -8.15
C TYR A 69 3.41 11.55 -6.74
N PHE A 70 2.22 11.08 -6.36
CA PHE A 70 1.91 10.53 -5.04
C PHE A 70 1.43 9.08 -5.10
N ASP A 71 1.37 8.47 -6.28
CA ASP A 71 1.00 7.07 -6.46
C ASP A 71 2.11 6.16 -5.94
N ALA A 72 1.85 5.45 -4.84
CA ALA A 72 2.80 4.56 -4.19
C ALA A 72 3.34 3.48 -5.13
N VAL A 73 2.57 3.09 -6.17
CA VAL A 73 3.04 2.15 -7.20
C VAL A 73 4.28 2.71 -7.91
N ASN A 74 4.32 4.01 -8.21
CA ASN A 74 5.46 4.63 -8.90
C ASN A 74 6.74 4.65 -8.06
N PHE A 75 6.60 4.62 -6.73
CA PHE A 75 7.72 4.59 -5.78
C PHE A 75 8.25 3.19 -5.53
N ALA A 76 7.39 2.15 -5.59
CA ALA A 76 7.74 0.78 -5.23
C ALA A 76 8.99 0.24 -5.98
N SER A 77 9.17 0.60 -7.25
CA SER A 77 10.33 0.20 -8.07
C SER A 77 11.68 0.74 -7.59
N ARG A 78 11.68 1.74 -6.69
CA ARG A 78 12.89 2.32 -6.10
C ARG A 78 13.28 1.66 -4.77
N ILE A 79 12.39 0.87 -4.18
CA ILE A 79 12.65 0.20 -2.91
C ILE A 79 13.62 -0.96 -3.13
N ARG A 80 14.68 -1.03 -2.33
CA ARG A 80 15.73 -2.06 -2.40
C ARG A 80 15.83 -2.93 -1.14
N CYS A 81 15.38 -2.41 0.00
CA CYS A 81 15.32 -3.17 1.24
C CYS A 81 14.15 -4.17 1.24
N PRO A 82 14.14 -5.15 2.15
CA PRO A 82 13.03 -6.08 2.32
C PRO A 82 11.71 -5.37 2.61
N MET A 83 10.65 -5.82 1.94
CA MET A 83 9.28 -5.33 2.15
C MET A 83 8.27 -6.48 2.25
N SER A 84 7.29 -6.38 3.13
CA SER A 84 6.08 -7.20 3.08
C SER A 84 4.86 -6.34 2.71
N ILE A 85 3.92 -6.92 1.95
CA ILE A 85 2.61 -6.32 1.69
C ILE A 85 1.51 -7.29 2.11
N GLY A 86 0.64 -6.85 3.03
CA GLY A 86 -0.57 -7.58 3.41
C GLY A 86 -1.77 -7.12 2.58
N ILE A 87 -2.46 -8.06 1.93
CA ILE A 87 -3.58 -7.81 1.02
C ILE A 87 -4.84 -8.53 1.50
N PRO A 88 -5.78 -7.82 2.15
CA PRO A 88 -7.12 -8.32 2.42
C PRO A 88 -7.92 -8.48 1.13
N LEU A 89 -8.40 -9.70 0.87
CA LEU A 89 -9.01 -10.06 -0.42
C LEU A 89 -10.45 -9.55 -0.59
N GLU A 90 -11.11 -9.13 0.50
CA GLU A 90 -12.46 -8.55 0.46
C GLU A 90 -12.43 -7.02 0.69
N ASP A 91 -11.26 -6.39 0.56
CA ASP A 91 -11.09 -4.96 0.77
C ASP A 91 -11.80 -4.15 -0.33
N THR A 92 -12.82 -3.40 0.06
CA THR A 92 -13.57 -2.49 -0.83
C THR A 92 -13.16 -1.03 -0.69
N ILE A 93 -12.27 -0.70 0.26
CA ILE A 93 -11.71 0.65 0.45
C ILE A 93 -10.44 0.79 -0.38
N CYS A 94 -9.54 -0.20 -0.29
CA CYS A 94 -8.33 -0.32 -1.08
C CYS A 94 -8.42 -1.63 -1.88
N PRO A 95 -8.91 -1.64 -3.12
CA PRO A 95 -9.15 -2.89 -3.85
C PRO A 95 -7.87 -3.73 -3.97
N PRO A 96 -7.92 -5.08 -3.81
CA PRO A 96 -6.75 -5.95 -3.81
C PRO A 96 -5.84 -5.75 -5.03
N GLU A 97 -6.40 -5.41 -6.19
CA GLU A 97 -5.70 -5.14 -7.44
C GLU A 97 -4.76 -3.93 -7.31
N THR A 98 -5.22 -2.87 -6.63
CA THR A 98 -4.43 -1.66 -6.39
C THR A 98 -3.24 -1.94 -5.49
N GLN A 99 -3.45 -2.75 -4.45
CA GLN A 99 -2.41 -3.16 -3.52
C GLN A 99 -1.41 -4.11 -4.20
N TYR A 100 -1.91 -5.04 -5.00
CA TYR A 100 -1.09 -5.98 -5.76
C TYR A 100 -0.24 -5.27 -6.82
N ALA A 101 -0.74 -4.18 -7.43
CA ALA A 101 0.05 -3.35 -8.33
C ALA A 101 1.30 -2.78 -7.63
N ALA A 102 1.16 -2.32 -6.38
CA ALA A 102 2.29 -1.86 -5.58
C ALA A 102 3.28 -3.01 -5.27
N TYR A 103 2.78 -4.16 -4.82
CA TYR A 103 3.61 -5.36 -4.56
C TYR A 103 4.38 -5.81 -5.80
N ARG A 104 3.69 -5.88 -6.95
CA ARG A 104 4.28 -6.31 -8.22
C ARG A 104 5.45 -5.42 -8.61
N ASN A 105 5.33 -4.11 -8.37
CA ASN A 105 6.34 -3.13 -8.75
C ASN A 105 7.51 -3.00 -7.75
N LEU A 106 7.46 -3.67 -6.59
CA LEU A 106 8.62 -3.74 -5.68
C LEU A 106 9.81 -4.42 -6.36
N ALA A 107 11.00 -3.82 -6.19
CA ALA A 107 12.25 -4.25 -6.81
C ALA A 107 13.23 -4.93 -5.83
N GLY A 108 13.09 -4.72 -4.53
CA GLY A 108 13.87 -5.41 -3.49
C GLY A 108 13.28 -6.77 -3.11
N PRO A 109 13.85 -7.46 -2.10
CA PRO A 109 13.25 -8.65 -1.51
C PRO A 109 11.82 -8.34 -1.07
N LYS A 110 10.86 -9.18 -1.45
CA LYS A 110 9.45 -8.92 -1.23
C LYS A 110 8.68 -10.16 -0.81
N GLU A 111 7.77 -9.96 0.13
CA GLU A 111 6.78 -10.93 0.57
C GLU A 111 5.37 -10.36 0.37
N VAL A 112 4.42 -11.25 0.10
CA VAL A 112 2.99 -10.90 0.03
C VAL A 112 2.21 -11.86 0.91
N TRP A 113 1.30 -11.31 1.71
CA TRP A 113 0.35 -12.08 2.49
C TRP A 113 -1.04 -11.79 1.95
N LEU A 114 -1.61 -12.78 1.25
CA LEU A 114 -3.00 -12.70 0.81
C LEU A 114 -3.88 -13.15 1.97
N ILE A 115 -4.87 -12.33 2.33
CA ILE A 115 -5.68 -12.51 3.52
C ILE A 115 -7.14 -12.77 3.12
N PRO A 116 -7.56 -14.05 3.01
CA PRO A 116 -8.95 -14.39 2.71
C PRO A 116 -9.89 -13.96 3.83
N ASN A 117 -11.14 -13.66 3.48
CA ASN A 117 -12.20 -13.32 4.43
C ASN A 117 -11.91 -12.07 5.29
N ALA A 118 -11.07 -11.15 4.81
CA ALA A 118 -10.80 -9.87 5.46
C ALA A 118 -11.13 -8.71 4.52
N ALA A 119 -11.90 -7.76 5.06
CA ALA A 119 -12.22 -6.48 4.44
C ALA A 119 -11.08 -5.47 4.69
N HIS A 120 -11.40 -4.17 4.83
CA HIS A 120 -10.36 -3.17 5.07
C HIS A 120 -9.76 -3.27 6.48
N GLY A 121 -8.57 -3.88 6.56
CA GLY A 121 -7.81 -4.04 7.80
C GLY A 121 -7.12 -5.39 7.90
N THR A 122 -6.23 -5.51 8.88
CA THR A 122 -5.44 -6.71 9.12
C THR A 122 -6.01 -7.45 10.34
N PRO A 123 -6.53 -8.68 10.19
CA PRO A 123 -6.94 -9.48 11.36
C PRO A 123 -5.76 -9.71 12.31
N ALA A 124 -6.03 -9.98 13.59
CA ALA A 124 -5.00 -10.09 14.63
C ALA A 124 -3.88 -11.09 14.27
N GLU A 125 -4.23 -12.25 13.70
CA GLU A 125 -3.27 -13.26 13.25
C GLU A 125 -2.24 -12.69 12.25
N TYR A 126 -2.69 -11.84 11.33
CA TYR A 126 -1.80 -11.22 10.34
C TYR A 126 -0.98 -10.07 10.92
N LEU A 127 -1.48 -9.41 11.97
CA LEU A 127 -0.68 -8.45 12.73
C LEU A 127 0.45 -9.17 13.47
N ASP A 128 0.17 -10.32 14.07
CA ASP A 128 1.20 -11.13 14.74
C ASP A 128 2.26 -11.63 13.75
N MET A 129 1.85 -12.06 12.55
CA MET A 129 2.77 -12.39 11.46
C MET A 129 3.64 -11.19 11.06
N GLU A 130 3.05 -10.00 10.96
CA GLU A 130 3.77 -8.77 10.61
C GLU A 130 4.80 -8.39 11.68
N VAL A 131 4.41 -8.45 12.95
CA VAL A 131 5.29 -8.16 14.09
C VAL A 131 6.46 -9.15 14.12
N ALA A 132 6.20 -10.45 13.97
CA ALA A 132 7.24 -11.47 13.92
C ALA A 132 8.20 -11.25 12.73
N TRP A 133 7.66 -10.91 11.55
CA TRP A 133 8.48 -10.61 10.38
C TRP A 133 9.39 -9.39 10.60
N LEU A 134 8.87 -8.32 11.22
CA LEU A 134 9.65 -7.13 11.56
C LEU A 134 10.70 -7.41 12.63
N GLN A 135 10.37 -8.21 13.66
CA GLN A 135 11.33 -8.63 14.69
C GLN A 135 12.50 -9.40 14.08
N LYS A 136 12.21 -10.38 13.23
CA LYS A 136 13.23 -11.12 12.48
C LYS A 136 14.11 -10.22 11.65
N LEU A 137 13.51 -9.27 10.91
CA LEU A 137 14.25 -8.30 10.10
C LEU A 137 15.18 -7.42 10.95
N MET A 138 14.77 -7.08 12.17
CA MET A 138 15.55 -6.29 13.12
C MET A 138 16.55 -7.12 13.94
N GLY A 139 16.58 -8.44 13.78
CA GLY A 139 17.40 -9.33 14.61
C GLY A 139 16.94 -9.40 16.07
N LEU A 140 15.64 -9.20 16.32
CA LEU A 140 15.00 -9.25 17.64
C LEU A 140 14.31 -10.59 17.93
N ASP A 141 14.39 -11.55 17.00
CA ASP A 141 13.91 -12.91 17.27
C ASP A 141 14.67 -13.46 18.48
N THR A 142 13.94 -13.67 19.57
CA THR A 142 14.46 -14.34 20.77
C THR A 142 14.65 -15.82 20.44
N ALA A 143 15.78 -16.12 19.80
CA ALA A 143 16.35 -17.45 19.77
C ALA A 143 17.50 -17.50 20.77
N ASP A 144 17.16 -17.80 22.01
CA ASP A 144 17.88 -18.68 22.94
C ASP A 144 16.85 -19.34 23.87
#